data_AF-A0AA88QAG7-F1
#
_entry.id   AF-A0AA88QAG7-F1
#
_cell.length_a   1.000
_cell.length_b   1.000
_cell.length_c   1.000
_cell.angle_alpha   90.00
_cell.angle_beta   90.00
_cell.angle_gamma   90.00
#
_symmetry.space_group_name_H-M   'P 1'
#
loop_
_entity.id
_entity.type
_entity.pdbx_description
1 polymer ?
#
loop_
_entity_poly.entity_id
_entity_poly.type
_entity_poly.pdbx_seq_one_letter_code
_entity_poly.pdbx_strand_id
1 'polypeptide(L)'
;MAARRTAPRLLNTLCRVSSRRFGALPEGSTSSSSQHLINIEYECSAHNYHPIPVVFSQAKGSSIWDPEGNKYLDFLSAYSAVNQGHCHPKIMKALVQQAERLTLSSRAFYNDRFPVFAECLTSMFRYDMVLPMNTGAEGVETALKLARKWGYEKKKIPKDEAIIVSCCGCFHGRTLAAISMSCDNEATHGFGPLLPGHLKVDFGDEASLEKIFKGHDSIICCQVIIPPDGYLKAVRDLCSKFNVLMIADEIQSGLARSGRMLACDWEEVRPDIVILGKALGGGVIPVSAVLADKDIMLCIHPGEHGRVKGDQINRVNQVYGRCDGPCGDDAEEAERELDGIGSVYENDVVFLDAQLEQCVREFGNGRFELTEG
;
A
#
# COMPACT_ATOMS: atom_id res chain seq x y z
N MET A 1 31.57 27.70 -62.23
CA MET A 1 30.80 27.34 -63.44
C MET A 1 29.86 26.20 -63.06
N ALA A 2 28.58 26.48 -62.78
CA ALA A 2 27.43 26.20 -63.68
C ALA A 2 27.36 24.71 -64.10
N ALA A 3 26.28 23.95 -63.92
CA ALA A 3 24.89 24.32 -64.04
C ALA A 3 23.92 23.32 -63.35
N ARG A 4 22.71 23.84 -63.13
CA ARG A 4 21.50 23.21 -62.61
C ARG A 4 20.94 22.11 -63.53
N ARG A 5 20.30 21.09 -62.95
CA ARG A 5 19.05 20.51 -63.48
C ARG A 5 18.09 20.22 -62.33
N THR A 6 16.82 20.51 -62.58
CA THR A 6 15.69 20.65 -61.66
C THR A 6 14.74 19.45 -61.70
N ALA A 7 14.35 18.96 -60.51
CA ALA A 7 13.01 18.44 -60.06
C ALA A 7 12.35 17.24 -60.80
N PRO A 8 11.40 16.46 -60.20
CA PRO A 8 10.56 16.81 -59.04
C PRO A 8 10.23 15.72 -57.98
N ARG A 9 9.79 16.22 -56.81
CA ARG A 9 8.74 15.73 -55.88
C ARG A 9 8.64 14.23 -55.56
N LEU A 10 8.82 13.86 -54.28
CA LEU A 10 7.76 13.39 -53.37
C LEU A 10 8.35 12.92 -52.03
N LEU A 11 7.56 13.12 -50.97
CA LEU A 11 7.69 12.58 -49.60
C LEU A 11 8.67 13.27 -48.64
N ASN A 12 8.32 14.52 -48.27
CA ASN A 12 8.50 14.95 -46.88
C ASN A 12 7.38 14.33 -46.04
N THR A 13 7.56 13.09 -45.58
CA THR A 13 6.78 12.59 -44.45
C THR A 13 7.46 13.11 -43.19
N LEU A 14 7.04 14.30 -42.77
CA LEU A 14 7.39 14.90 -41.50
C LEU A 14 7.14 13.87 -40.40
N CYS A 15 8.23 13.46 -39.76
CA CYS A 15 8.24 12.75 -38.50
C CYS A 15 7.53 13.64 -37.45
N ARG A 16 6.21 13.52 -37.32
CA ARG A 16 5.46 14.03 -36.18
C ARG A 16 5.78 13.10 -35.00
N VAL A 17 6.89 13.38 -34.34
CA VAL A 17 7.07 13.01 -32.94
C VAL A 17 5.91 13.68 -32.21
N SER A 18 4.93 12.88 -31.79
CA SER A 18 3.91 13.30 -30.84
C SER A 18 4.65 13.65 -29.55
N SER A 19 4.93 14.93 -29.35
CA SER A 19 5.18 15.44 -28.01
C SER A 19 3.86 15.28 -27.24
N ARG A 20 3.78 14.25 -26.39
CA ARG A 20 2.81 14.27 -25.30
C ARG A 20 3.13 15.54 -24.51
N ARG A 21 2.29 16.57 -24.65
CA ARG A 21 2.42 17.79 -23.86
C ARG A 21 2.23 17.36 -22.40
N PHE A 22 3.31 17.39 -21.62
CA PHE A 22 3.20 17.42 -20.17
C PHE A 22 2.29 18.60 -19.82
N GLY A 23 1.18 18.35 -19.13
CA GLY A 23 0.37 19.41 -18.57
C GLY A 23 -0.60 20.13 -19.51
N ALA A 24 -1.17 19.49 -20.54
CA ALA A 24 -2.25 20.15 -21.28
C ALA A 24 -3.51 20.28 -20.40
N LEU A 25 -3.98 21.51 -20.19
CA LEU A 25 -5.29 21.78 -19.59
C LEU A 25 -6.38 21.04 -20.39
N PRO A 26 -7.34 20.36 -19.75
CA PRO A 26 -8.50 19.83 -20.45
C PRO A 26 -9.26 20.96 -21.14
N GLU A 27 -9.43 20.90 -22.46
CA GLU A 27 -10.25 21.87 -23.19
C GLU A 27 -11.73 21.60 -22.91
N GLY A 28 -12.30 22.34 -21.95
CA GLY A 28 -13.72 22.33 -21.60
C GLY A 28 -14.29 23.74 -21.52
N SER A 29 -15.24 24.05 -22.41
CA SER A 29 -15.97 25.32 -22.46
C SER A 29 -17.09 25.36 -21.43
N THR A 30 -16.81 25.90 -20.24
CA THR A 30 -17.68 26.52 -19.20
C THR A 30 -16.91 26.48 -17.88
N SER A 31 -16.82 27.58 -17.12
CA SER A 31 -16.01 27.60 -15.89
C SER A 31 -16.72 26.86 -14.75
N SER A 32 -16.69 25.53 -14.78
CA SER A 32 -17.13 24.70 -13.66
C SER A 32 -16.23 24.95 -12.44
N SER A 33 -16.75 24.73 -11.24
CA SER A 33 -15.97 24.82 -10.00
C SER A 33 -14.83 23.81 -10.00
N SER A 34 -15.07 22.60 -10.53
CA SER A 34 -14.03 21.59 -10.78
C SER A 34 -12.91 22.12 -11.68
N GLN A 35 -13.23 22.70 -12.84
CA GLN A 35 -12.20 23.19 -13.77
C GLN A 35 -11.38 24.33 -13.15
N HIS A 36 -12.01 25.20 -12.35
CA HIS A 36 -11.30 26.24 -11.63
C HIS A 36 -10.27 25.67 -10.64
N LEU A 37 -10.66 24.64 -9.86
CA LEU A 37 -9.77 23.97 -8.90
C LEU A 37 -8.62 23.23 -9.61
N ILE A 38 -8.90 22.55 -10.72
CA ILE A 38 -7.89 21.90 -11.55
C ILE A 38 -6.87 22.93 -12.07
N ASN A 39 -7.33 24.11 -12.51
CA ASN A 39 -6.43 25.17 -12.97
C ASN A 39 -5.55 25.70 -11.84
N ILE A 40 -6.09 25.87 -10.62
CA ILE A 40 -5.29 26.29 -9.46
C ILE A 40 -4.21 25.24 -9.16
N GLU A 41 -4.57 23.95 -9.12
CA GLU A 41 -3.61 22.87 -8.91
C GLU A 41 -2.53 22.87 -9.99
N TYR A 42 -2.91 23.04 -11.25
CA TYR A 42 -1.97 23.11 -12.36
C TYR A 42 -0.96 24.25 -12.20
N GLU A 43 -1.38 25.44 -11.79
CA GLU A 43 -0.47 26.58 -11.61
C GLU A 43 0.39 26.48 -10.35
N CYS A 44 -0.14 25.85 -9.29
CA CYS A 44 0.47 25.92 -7.95
C CYS A 44 1.15 24.63 -7.48
N SER A 45 0.91 23.49 -8.13
CA SER A 45 1.41 22.18 -7.69
C SER A 45 2.57 21.68 -8.56
N ALA A 46 3.37 20.77 -8.01
CA ALA A 46 4.35 20.03 -8.79
C ALA A 46 3.65 19.04 -9.73
N HIS A 47 4.10 18.96 -10.99
CA HIS A 47 3.47 18.12 -12.03
C HIS A 47 4.00 16.68 -12.01
N ASN A 48 4.16 16.10 -10.82
CA ASN A 48 4.66 14.72 -10.64
C ASN A 48 3.54 13.66 -10.66
N TYR A 49 2.29 14.07 -10.89
CA TYR A 49 1.15 13.21 -11.13
C TYR A 49 0.43 13.62 -12.42
N HIS A 50 -0.37 12.70 -12.96
CA HIS A 50 -1.32 12.97 -14.04
C HIS A 50 -2.74 12.64 -13.56
N PRO A 51 -3.38 13.50 -12.75
CA PRO A 51 -4.70 13.22 -12.18
C PRO A 51 -5.76 12.98 -13.25
N ILE A 52 -6.71 12.08 -12.97
CA ILE A 52 -7.97 12.00 -13.72
C ILE A 52 -8.76 13.27 -13.42
N PRO A 53 -9.41 13.93 -14.41
CA PRO A 53 -10.08 15.22 -14.22
C PRO A 53 -11.41 15.10 -13.46
N VAL A 54 -11.37 14.57 -12.24
CA VAL A 54 -12.48 14.48 -11.29
C VAL A 54 -12.02 15.07 -9.97
N VAL A 55 -12.76 16.06 -9.46
CA VAL A 55 -12.41 16.75 -8.20
C VAL A 55 -13.25 16.16 -7.07
N PHE A 56 -12.60 15.61 -6.04
CA PHE A 56 -13.31 15.08 -4.88
C PHE A 56 -13.66 16.26 -3.95
N SER A 57 -14.95 16.52 -3.73
CA SER A 57 -15.43 17.57 -2.82
C SER A 57 -16.05 17.00 -1.54
N GLN A 58 -16.81 15.92 -1.66
CA GLN A 58 -17.41 15.20 -0.53
C GLN A 58 -17.30 13.70 -0.76
N ALA A 59 -17.26 12.92 0.32
CA ALA A 59 -17.19 11.47 0.23
C ALA A 59 -17.84 10.78 1.44
N LYS A 60 -18.46 9.63 1.20
CA LYS A 60 -19.09 8.78 2.23
C LYS A 60 -19.20 7.34 1.75
N GLY A 61 -18.65 6.40 2.53
CA GLY A 61 -18.61 4.99 2.12
C GLY A 61 -17.86 4.84 0.80
N SER A 62 -18.45 4.16 -0.17
CA SER A 62 -17.88 3.99 -1.51
C SER A 62 -18.20 5.13 -2.49
N SER A 63 -18.95 6.14 -2.05
CA SER A 63 -19.42 7.23 -2.93
C SER A 63 -18.62 8.52 -2.72
N ILE A 64 -18.39 9.23 -3.82
CA ILE A 64 -17.80 10.56 -3.85
C ILE A 64 -18.70 11.52 -4.63
N TRP A 65 -18.56 12.82 -4.35
CA TRP A 65 -19.24 13.89 -5.06
C TRP A 65 -18.24 14.97 -5.44
N ASP A 66 -18.37 15.48 -6.67
CA ASP A 66 -17.64 16.65 -7.13
C ASP A 66 -18.31 17.96 -6.67
N PRO A 67 -17.65 19.13 -6.85
CA PRO A 67 -18.22 20.43 -6.54
C PRO A 67 -19.55 20.74 -7.24
N GLU A 68 -19.80 20.14 -8.40
CA GLU A 68 -21.05 20.27 -9.15
C GLU A 68 -22.18 19.37 -8.60
N GLY A 69 -21.85 18.46 -7.68
CA GLY A 69 -22.78 17.50 -7.07
C GLY A 69 -22.94 16.19 -7.84
N ASN A 70 -22.14 15.95 -8.89
CA ASN A 70 -22.12 14.67 -9.58
C ASN A 70 -21.58 13.59 -8.65
N LYS A 71 -22.27 12.46 -8.60
CA LYS A 71 -21.94 11.33 -7.72
C LYS A 71 -21.19 10.26 -8.50
N TYR A 72 -20.10 9.74 -7.93
CA TYR A 72 -19.33 8.62 -8.48
C TYR A 72 -19.14 7.51 -7.44
N LEU A 73 -18.89 6.30 -7.93
CA LEU A 73 -18.37 5.20 -7.12
C LEU A 73 -16.84 5.20 -7.19
N ASP A 74 -16.18 5.20 -6.04
CA ASP A 74 -14.71 5.20 -5.95
C ASP A 74 -14.14 3.77 -5.97
N PHE A 75 -13.86 3.29 -7.18
CA PHE A 75 -13.18 2.00 -7.40
C PHE A 75 -11.65 2.08 -7.24
N LEU A 76 -11.08 3.28 -7.07
CA LEU A 76 -9.66 3.42 -6.78
C LEU A 76 -9.38 3.23 -5.28
N SER A 77 -10.28 3.75 -4.43
CA SER A 77 -10.18 3.71 -2.96
C SER A 77 -8.80 4.17 -2.45
N ALA A 78 -8.26 5.20 -3.11
CA ALA A 78 -6.90 5.72 -2.93
C ALA A 78 -5.82 4.62 -2.86
N TYR A 79 -5.83 3.70 -3.84
CA TYR A 79 -4.91 2.56 -3.91
C TYR A 79 -4.98 1.65 -2.67
N SER A 80 -6.19 1.36 -2.16
CA SER A 80 -6.45 0.57 -0.94
C SER A 80 -6.13 1.29 0.37
N ALA A 81 -6.19 2.62 0.41
CA ALA A 81 -6.05 3.39 1.66
C ALA A 81 -7.37 3.62 2.40
N VAL A 82 -8.50 3.47 1.72
CA VAL A 82 -9.84 3.75 2.26
C VAL A 82 -10.72 2.49 2.22
N ASN A 83 -10.17 1.34 2.63
CA ASN A 83 -10.86 0.04 2.57
C ASN A 83 -12.19 0.05 3.34
N GLN A 84 -12.23 0.78 4.46
CA GLN A 84 -13.39 0.92 5.33
C GLN A 84 -14.44 1.91 4.80
N GLY A 85 -14.20 2.50 3.62
CA GLY A 85 -15.03 3.56 3.04
C GLY A 85 -14.72 4.95 3.56
N HIS A 86 -14.99 5.95 2.73
CA HIS A 86 -14.72 7.36 3.03
C HIS A 86 -15.49 7.82 4.26
N CYS A 87 -14.78 8.55 5.12
CA CYS A 87 -15.33 9.18 6.33
C CYS A 87 -16.10 8.19 7.22
N HIS A 88 -15.57 6.97 7.40
CA HIS A 88 -16.23 5.94 8.21
C HIS A 88 -16.58 6.46 9.62
N PRO A 89 -17.86 6.41 10.06
CA PRO A 89 -18.31 7.09 11.27
C PRO A 89 -17.55 6.69 12.55
N LYS A 90 -17.22 5.41 12.71
CA LYS A 90 -16.45 4.92 13.87
C LYS A 90 -15.03 5.52 13.89
N ILE A 91 -14.37 5.58 12.73
CA ILE A 91 -12.99 6.08 12.59
C ILE A 91 -12.94 7.60 12.81
N MET A 92 -13.88 8.34 12.21
CA MET A 92 -13.95 9.79 12.39
C MET A 92 -14.25 10.19 13.84
N LYS A 93 -15.17 9.48 14.50
CA LYS A 93 -15.47 9.70 15.93
C LYS A 93 -14.22 9.51 16.78
N ALA A 94 -13.48 8.42 16.55
CA ALA A 94 -12.24 8.13 17.27
C ALA A 94 -11.17 9.21 17.07
N LEU A 95 -10.99 9.64 15.82
CA LEU A 95 -10.05 10.70 15.46
C LEU A 95 -10.37 12.00 16.20
N VAL A 96 -11.63 12.45 16.15
CA VAL A 96 -12.08 13.69 16.81
C VAL A 96 -11.87 13.61 18.31
N GLN A 97 -12.37 12.55 18.95
CA GLN A 97 -12.26 12.37 20.41
C GLN A 97 -10.81 12.39 20.88
N GLN A 98 -9.90 11.72 20.15
CA GLN A 98 -8.50 11.79 20.51
C GLN A 98 -7.90 13.16 20.25
N ALA A 99 -8.20 13.79 19.10
CA ALA A 99 -7.60 15.07 18.73
C ALA A 99 -7.92 16.17 19.75
N GLU A 100 -9.10 16.12 20.37
CA GLU A 100 -9.52 17.01 21.47
C GLU A 100 -8.81 16.70 22.80
N ARG A 101 -8.32 15.47 22.99
CA ARG A 101 -7.65 15.00 24.21
C ARG A 101 -6.13 15.17 24.17
N LEU A 102 -5.46 14.57 23.19
CA LEU A 102 -4.01 14.58 23.05
C LEU A 102 -3.59 14.19 21.62
N THR A 103 -2.85 15.07 20.95
CA THR A 103 -2.41 14.85 19.57
C THR A 103 -1.02 14.24 19.46
N LEU A 104 -0.02 14.76 20.21
CA LEU A 104 1.37 14.33 20.09
C LEU A 104 2.10 14.42 21.44
N SER A 105 2.72 13.32 21.87
CA SER A 105 3.59 13.27 23.05
C SER A 105 5.08 13.23 22.70
N SER A 106 5.46 12.80 21.49
CA SER A 106 6.80 12.30 21.15
C SER A 106 7.19 11.03 21.93
N ARG A 107 8.07 10.22 21.33
CA ARG A 107 8.58 8.98 21.94
C ARG A 107 9.50 9.23 23.15
N ALA A 108 9.78 10.49 23.47
CA ALA A 108 10.46 10.88 24.70
C ALA A 108 9.54 10.71 25.93
N PHE A 109 8.22 10.68 25.75
CA PHE A 109 7.24 10.48 26.82
C PHE A 109 6.35 9.28 26.53
N TYR A 110 5.86 8.64 27.58
CA TYR A 110 4.80 7.65 27.44
C TYR A 110 3.46 8.34 27.17
N ASN A 111 2.55 7.63 26.49
CA ASN A 111 1.15 8.01 26.36
C ASN A 111 0.26 6.77 26.56
N ASP A 112 -1.02 6.99 26.84
CA ASP A 112 -1.99 5.96 27.22
C ASP A 112 -2.59 5.21 26.03
N ARG A 113 -2.21 5.55 24.80
CA ARG A 113 -2.80 5.02 23.56
C ARG A 113 -1.85 4.14 22.78
N PHE A 114 -0.56 4.45 22.76
CA PHE A 114 0.44 3.65 22.08
C PHE A 114 0.52 2.21 22.58
N PRO A 115 0.55 1.92 23.90
CA PRO A 115 0.62 0.53 24.37
C PRO A 115 -0.58 -0.31 23.92
N VAL A 116 -1.79 0.27 23.91
CA VAL A 116 -3.03 -0.41 23.47
C VAL A 116 -2.99 -0.70 21.97
N PHE A 117 -2.57 0.28 21.16
CA PHE A 117 -2.35 0.07 19.72
C PHE A 117 -1.30 -1.01 19.45
N ALA A 118 -0.20 -1.00 20.21
CA ALA A 118 0.86 -1.98 20.05
C ALA A 118 0.36 -3.38 20.36
N GLU A 119 -0.31 -3.57 21.51
CA GLU A 119 -0.90 -4.83 21.94
C GLU A 119 -1.92 -5.37 20.92
N CYS A 120 -2.81 -4.50 20.42
CA CYS A 120 -3.81 -4.84 19.40
C CYS A 120 -3.14 -5.42 18.15
N LEU A 121 -2.18 -4.70 17.56
CA LEU A 121 -1.49 -5.16 16.35
C LEU A 121 -0.67 -6.43 16.58
N THR A 122 0.09 -6.50 17.67
CA THR A 122 0.90 -7.69 17.97
C THR A 122 0.06 -8.93 18.19
N SER A 123 -1.11 -8.78 18.83
CA SER A 123 -2.04 -9.89 19.08
C SER A 123 -2.73 -10.33 17.79
N MET A 124 -3.22 -9.37 16.99
CA MET A 124 -3.92 -9.62 15.73
C MET A 124 -3.04 -10.36 14.72
N PHE A 125 -1.82 -9.86 14.49
CA PHE A 125 -0.92 -10.41 13.49
C PHE A 125 0.08 -11.44 14.05
N ARG A 126 -0.01 -11.75 15.35
CA ARG A 126 0.82 -12.76 16.04
C ARG A 126 2.32 -12.50 15.90
N TYR A 127 2.75 -11.29 16.22
CA TYR A 127 4.17 -10.89 16.31
C TYR A 127 4.50 -10.37 17.70
N ASP A 128 5.74 -10.51 18.15
CA ASP A 128 6.10 -10.03 19.50
C ASP A 128 6.06 -8.51 19.64
N MET A 129 6.41 -7.77 18.58
CA MET A 129 6.64 -6.32 18.65
C MET A 129 6.20 -5.59 17.39
N VAL A 130 5.86 -4.32 17.57
CA VAL A 130 5.54 -3.39 16.48
C VAL A 130 6.35 -2.10 16.59
N LEU A 131 6.91 -1.68 15.46
CA LEU A 131 7.49 -0.37 15.24
C LEU A 131 6.58 0.39 14.26
N PRO A 132 5.65 1.21 14.76
CA PRO A 132 4.84 2.09 13.89
C PRO A 132 5.74 3.05 13.12
N MET A 133 5.28 3.62 12.00
CA MET A 133 5.86 4.71 11.20
C MET A 133 4.71 5.60 10.63
N ASN A 134 4.99 6.59 9.77
CA ASN A 134 3.95 7.46 9.20
C ASN A 134 3.53 7.01 7.80
N THR A 135 4.48 6.63 6.96
CA THR A 135 4.21 6.29 5.55
C THR A 135 4.68 4.87 5.24
N GLY A 136 4.13 4.28 4.18
CA GLY A 136 4.60 2.98 3.70
C GLY A 136 6.10 2.98 3.39
N ALA A 137 6.60 4.04 2.75
CA ALA A 137 8.02 4.19 2.47
C ALA A 137 8.89 4.23 3.75
N GLU A 138 8.44 4.91 4.81
CA GLU A 138 9.13 4.84 6.11
C GLU A 138 9.10 3.42 6.69
N GLY A 139 7.99 2.68 6.54
CA GLY A 139 7.90 1.27 6.95
C GLY A 139 8.92 0.39 6.22
N VAL A 140 9.04 0.57 4.90
CA VAL A 140 10.05 -0.11 4.07
C VAL A 140 11.46 0.21 4.54
N GLU A 141 11.80 1.49 4.71
CA GLU A 141 13.12 1.90 5.22
C GLU A 141 13.42 1.28 6.61
N THR A 142 12.42 1.22 7.49
CA THR A 142 12.55 0.59 8.80
C THR A 142 12.79 -0.91 8.69
N ALA A 143 12.06 -1.63 7.83
CA ALA A 143 12.24 -3.06 7.61
C ALA A 143 13.63 -3.38 7.02
N LEU A 144 14.09 -2.58 6.05
CA LEU A 144 15.43 -2.71 5.47
C LEU A 144 16.53 -2.50 6.53
N LYS A 145 16.37 -1.49 7.40
CA LYS A 145 17.30 -1.25 8.51
C LYS A 145 17.32 -2.40 9.51
N LEU A 146 16.14 -2.90 9.91
CA LEU A 146 16.02 -4.05 10.82
C LEU A 146 16.74 -5.26 10.24
N ALA A 147 16.47 -5.59 8.98
CA ALA A 147 17.03 -6.77 8.36
C ALA A 147 18.54 -6.67 8.18
N ARG A 148 19.07 -5.51 7.74
CA ARG A 148 20.53 -5.30 7.67
C ARG A 148 21.19 -5.42 9.04
N LYS A 149 20.62 -4.79 10.07
CA LYS A 149 21.17 -4.82 11.42
C LYS A 149 21.15 -6.22 12.02
N TRP A 150 20.04 -6.95 11.85
CA TRP A 150 19.96 -8.38 12.20
C TRP A 150 20.99 -9.21 11.43
N GLY A 151 21.16 -8.95 10.13
CA GLY A 151 22.17 -9.59 9.29
C GLY A 151 23.58 -9.46 9.85
N TYR A 152 23.96 -8.25 10.27
CA TYR A 152 25.28 -8.00 10.88
C TYR A 152 25.40 -8.57 12.31
N GLU A 153 24.39 -8.39 13.15
CA GLU A 153 24.48 -8.71 14.58
C GLU A 153 24.21 -10.18 14.89
N LYS A 154 23.26 -10.81 14.19
CA LYS A 154 22.79 -12.18 14.45
C LYS A 154 23.35 -13.15 13.44
N LYS A 155 23.17 -12.87 12.14
CA LYS A 155 23.68 -13.73 11.05
C LYS A 155 25.19 -13.60 10.83
N LYS A 156 25.83 -12.56 11.38
CA LYS A 156 27.28 -12.30 11.28
C LYS A 156 27.76 -12.04 9.85
N ILE A 157 26.91 -11.43 9.03
CA ILE A 157 27.32 -10.90 7.72
C ILE A 157 28.48 -9.90 7.93
N PRO A 158 29.53 -9.92 7.10
CA PRO A 158 30.59 -8.93 7.18
C PRO A 158 30.05 -7.50 7.02
N LYS A 159 30.74 -6.55 7.65
CA LYS A 159 30.30 -5.15 7.65
C LYS A 159 30.14 -4.62 6.23
N ASP A 160 29.02 -3.94 5.97
CA ASP A 160 28.67 -3.30 4.70
C ASP A 160 28.46 -4.27 3.52
N GLU A 161 28.37 -5.58 3.78
CA GLU A 161 28.17 -6.62 2.75
C GLU A 161 26.74 -7.19 2.71
N ALA A 162 25.78 -6.63 3.45
CA ALA A 162 24.40 -7.10 3.42
C ALA A 162 23.72 -6.80 2.08
N ILE A 163 23.09 -7.83 1.51
CA ILE A 163 22.39 -7.80 0.23
C ILE A 163 20.88 -7.90 0.48
N ILE A 164 20.11 -7.01 -0.14
CA ILE A 164 18.66 -7.09 -0.21
C ILE A 164 18.27 -7.63 -1.60
N VAL A 165 17.43 -8.65 -1.65
CA VAL A 165 16.83 -9.17 -2.88
C VAL A 165 15.37 -8.74 -2.94
N SER A 166 14.99 -8.13 -4.06
CA SER A 166 13.64 -7.62 -4.32
C SER A 166 13.12 -8.14 -5.65
N CYS A 167 11.79 -8.25 -5.80
CA CYS A 167 11.19 -8.70 -7.04
C CYS A 167 10.90 -7.53 -8.00
N CYS A 168 11.22 -7.69 -9.28
CA CYS A 168 10.83 -6.75 -10.32
C CYS A 168 9.30 -6.67 -10.44
N GLY A 169 8.78 -5.48 -10.72
CA GLY A 169 7.33 -5.21 -10.73
C GLY A 169 6.76 -4.78 -9.37
N CYS A 170 7.50 -4.95 -8.27
CA CYS A 170 7.09 -4.46 -6.95
C CYS A 170 7.25 -2.93 -6.82
N PHE A 171 6.39 -2.33 -5.99
CA PHE A 171 6.47 -0.92 -5.61
C PHE A 171 6.56 -0.79 -4.09
N HIS A 172 7.69 -0.26 -3.59
CA HIS A 172 7.96 -0.11 -2.16
C HIS A 172 8.09 1.36 -1.71
N GLY A 173 7.65 2.29 -2.56
CA GLY A 173 7.76 3.74 -2.32
C GLY A 173 8.78 4.44 -3.21
N ARG A 174 9.09 5.69 -2.85
CA ARG A 174 9.86 6.63 -3.67
C ARG A 174 11.10 7.21 -2.97
N THR A 175 11.51 6.65 -1.82
CA THR A 175 12.79 7.01 -1.18
C THR A 175 13.97 6.42 -1.96
N LEU A 176 15.18 6.93 -1.75
CA LEU A 176 16.37 6.42 -2.45
C LEU A 176 16.57 4.90 -2.23
N ALA A 177 16.35 4.37 -1.02
CA ALA A 177 16.48 2.93 -0.80
C ALA A 177 15.36 2.14 -1.49
N ALA A 178 14.12 2.64 -1.46
CA ALA A 178 12.99 2.00 -2.13
C ALA A 178 13.19 1.93 -3.65
N ILE A 179 13.60 3.03 -4.29
CA ILE A 179 13.84 3.02 -5.74
C ILE A 179 15.12 2.25 -6.12
N SER A 180 16.06 2.03 -5.20
CA SER A 180 17.22 1.16 -5.44
C SER A 180 16.82 -0.30 -5.64
N MET A 181 15.72 -0.73 -5.03
CA MET A 181 15.08 -2.04 -5.26
C MET A 181 14.25 -2.10 -6.55
N SER A 182 13.89 -0.96 -7.13
CA SER A 182 12.97 -0.90 -8.27
C SER A 182 13.62 -1.32 -9.60
N CYS A 183 12.85 -2.03 -10.43
CA CYS A 183 13.19 -2.30 -11.84
C CYS A 183 12.53 -1.29 -12.80
N ASP A 184 11.73 -0.35 -12.28
CA ASP A 184 11.08 0.70 -13.04
C ASP A 184 12.07 1.83 -13.37
N ASN A 185 12.30 2.05 -14.67
CA ASN A 185 13.16 3.13 -15.16
C ASN A 185 12.61 4.51 -14.82
N GLU A 186 11.29 4.71 -14.81
CA GLU A 186 10.69 6.00 -14.42
C GLU A 186 10.94 6.30 -12.94
N ALA A 187 11.01 5.25 -12.10
CA ALA A 187 11.33 5.40 -10.69
C ALA A 187 12.80 5.72 -10.39
N THR A 188 13.72 5.43 -11.32
CA THR A 188 15.17 5.48 -11.06
C THR A 188 15.93 6.51 -11.89
N HIS A 189 15.39 6.92 -13.03
CA HIS A 189 16.07 7.82 -13.96
C HIS A 189 16.36 9.19 -13.33
N GLY A 190 17.64 9.59 -13.33
CA GLY A 190 18.08 10.90 -12.83
C GLY A 190 18.28 11.02 -11.31
N PHE A 191 18.10 9.94 -10.54
CA PHE A 191 18.23 9.95 -9.07
C PHE A 191 19.51 9.29 -8.54
N GLY A 192 20.48 9.00 -9.42
CA GLY A 192 21.72 8.32 -9.05
C GLY A 192 22.70 9.19 -8.22
N PRO A 193 23.65 8.56 -7.48
CA PRO A 193 23.83 7.11 -7.36
C PRO A 193 22.79 6.44 -6.45
N LEU A 194 22.31 5.27 -6.88
CA LEU A 194 21.41 4.43 -6.08
C LEU A 194 22.20 3.67 -4.99
N LEU A 195 21.49 3.18 -3.96
CA LEU A 195 22.12 2.42 -2.89
C LEU A 195 22.69 1.10 -3.45
N PRO A 196 23.93 0.72 -3.07
CA PRO A 196 24.48 -0.59 -3.38
C PRO A 196 23.86 -1.69 -2.49
N GLY A 197 24.14 -2.95 -2.82
CA GLY A 197 23.66 -4.10 -2.05
C GLY A 197 22.20 -4.45 -2.31
N HIS A 198 21.71 -4.23 -3.54
CA HIS A 198 20.37 -4.60 -3.98
C HIS A 198 20.45 -5.49 -5.22
N LEU A 199 19.91 -6.70 -5.12
CA LEU A 199 19.73 -7.63 -6.23
C LEU A 199 18.24 -7.72 -6.59
N LYS A 200 17.98 -8.06 -7.85
CA LYS A 200 16.63 -8.09 -8.41
C LYS A 200 16.39 -9.46 -9.03
N VAL A 201 15.19 -9.99 -8.82
CA VAL A 201 14.70 -11.22 -9.44
C VAL A 201 13.35 -10.93 -10.08
N ASP A 202 12.99 -11.66 -11.14
CA ASP A 202 11.64 -11.54 -11.68
C ASP A 202 10.61 -12.07 -10.68
N PHE A 203 9.46 -11.41 -10.63
CA PHE A 203 8.37 -11.81 -9.76
C PHE A 203 7.83 -13.19 -10.18
N GLY A 204 7.64 -14.10 -9.23
CA GLY A 204 7.20 -15.46 -9.51
C GLY A 204 8.30 -16.41 -9.97
N ASP A 205 9.60 -16.04 -9.87
CA ASP A 205 10.73 -16.90 -10.23
C ASP A 205 11.50 -17.38 -8.99
N GLU A 206 10.96 -18.39 -8.30
CA GLU A 206 11.58 -19.01 -7.13
C GLU A 206 12.90 -19.72 -7.46
N ALA A 207 13.07 -20.18 -8.71
CA ALA A 207 14.29 -20.86 -9.15
C ALA A 207 15.48 -19.88 -9.23
N SER A 208 15.25 -18.67 -9.76
CA SER A 208 16.26 -17.61 -9.76
C SER A 208 16.52 -17.08 -8.35
N LEU A 209 15.48 -16.99 -7.51
CA LEU A 209 15.65 -16.65 -6.10
C LEU A 209 16.55 -17.66 -5.37
N GLU A 210 16.33 -18.96 -5.57
CA GLU A 210 17.17 -20.00 -4.97
C GLU A 210 18.62 -19.92 -5.47
N LYS A 211 18.85 -19.64 -6.77
CA LYS A 211 20.21 -19.44 -7.30
C LYS A 211 20.93 -18.27 -6.62
N ILE A 212 20.22 -17.16 -6.41
CA ILE A 212 20.76 -15.99 -5.69
C ILE A 212 21.10 -16.38 -4.25
N PHE A 213 20.21 -17.11 -3.55
CA PHE A 213 20.42 -17.55 -2.17
C PHE A 213 21.61 -18.51 -2.03
N LYS A 214 21.84 -19.39 -3.01
CA LYS A 214 23.02 -20.27 -3.06
C LYS A 214 24.34 -19.51 -3.32
N GLY A 215 24.27 -18.37 -4.00
CA GLY A 215 25.43 -17.59 -4.41
C GLY A 215 25.91 -16.57 -3.39
N HIS A 216 25.10 -16.23 -2.39
CA HIS A 216 25.44 -15.22 -1.40
C HIS A 216 24.96 -15.58 0.01
N ASP A 217 25.88 -15.58 0.97
CA ASP A 217 25.54 -15.80 2.39
C ASP A 217 24.85 -14.58 3.04
N SER A 218 24.84 -13.43 2.36
CA SER A 218 24.49 -12.12 2.94
C SER A 218 23.08 -11.61 2.60
N ILE A 219 22.12 -12.49 2.29
CA ILE A 219 20.82 -12.06 1.70
C ILE A 219 19.71 -11.81 2.74
N ILE A 220 18.85 -10.84 2.42
CA ILE A 220 17.53 -10.51 2.99
C ILE A 220 16.53 -10.41 1.81
N CYS A 221 15.30 -10.91 1.94
CA CYS A 221 14.29 -10.88 0.87
C CYS A 221 13.13 -9.92 1.17
N CYS A 222 12.70 -9.11 0.20
CA CYS A 222 11.53 -8.23 0.31
C CYS A 222 10.54 -8.50 -0.82
N GLN A 223 9.26 -8.71 -0.49
CA GLN A 223 8.21 -9.02 -1.46
C GLN A 223 6.94 -8.21 -1.22
N VAL A 224 6.31 -7.79 -2.32
CA VAL A 224 4.91 -7.34 -2.45
C VAL A 224 4.34 -8.08 -3.65
N ILE A 225 3.02 -8.19 -3.71
CA ILE A 225 2.18 -8.69 -4.80
C ILE A 225 1.74 -10.12 -4.55
N ILE A 226 0.44 -10.35 -4.74
CA ILE A 226 -0.21 -11.67 -4.76
C ILE A 226 0.44 -12.47 -5.89
N PRO A 227 1.25 -13.49 -5.57
CA PRO A 227 1.97 -14.21 -6.59
C PRO A 227 1.14 -15.36 -7.13
N PRO A 228 1.65 -16.09 -8.15
CA PRO A 228 1.07 -17.38 -8.51
C PRO A 228 0.99 -18.29 -7.28
N ASP A 229 -0.07 -19.09 -7.21
CA ASP A 229 -0.31 -20.03 -6.12
C ASP A 229 0.95 -20.86 -5.79
N GLY A 230 1.32 -20.87 -4.52
CA GLY A 230 2.45 -21.61 -3.97
C GLY A 230 3.77 -20.84 -3.95
N TYR A 231 3.85 -19.66 -4.55
CA TYR A 231 5.09 -18.88 -4.58
C TYR A 231 5.47 -18.30 -3.22
N LEU A 232 4.51 -17.76 -2.43
CA LEU A 232 4.85 -17.23 -1.09
C LEU A 232 5.39 -18.34 -0.20
N LYS A 233 4.79 -19.53 -0.30
CA LYS A 233 5.22 -20.72 0.42
C LYS A 233 6.62 -21.16 -0.01
N ALA A 234 6.90 -21.20 -1.31
CA ALA A 234 8.21 -21.52 -1.84
C ALA A 234 9.28 -20.52 -1.35
N VAL A 235 8.98 -19.22 -1.37
CA VAL A 235 9.87 -18.16 -0.88
C VAL A 235 10.12 -18.32 0.62
N ARG A 236 9.08 -18.59 1.41
CA ARG A 236 9.19 -18.80 2.85
C ARG A 236 10.09 -19.99 3.15
N ASP A 237 9.90 -21.10 2.44
CA ASP A 237 10.70 -22.32 2.60
C ASP A 237 12.16 -22.09 2.20
N LEU A 238 12.42 -21.35 1.13
CA LEU A 238 13.77 -20.92 0.74
C LEU A 238 14.39 -20.02 1.81
N CYS A 239 13.67 -19.02 2.31
CA CYS A 239 14.17 -18.12 3.34
C CYS A 239 14.57 -18.89 4.61
N SER A 240 13.75 -19.86 5.03
CA SER A 240 14.06 -20.77 6.15
C SER A 240 15.29 -21.64 5.87
N LYS A 241 15.38 -22.24 4.67
CA LYS A 241 16.50 -23.11 4.27
C LYS A 241 17.85 -22.39 4.28
N PHE A 242 17.88 -21.13 3.86
CA PHE A 242 19.11 -20.34 3.72
C PHE A 242 19.34 -19.35 4.86
N ASN A 243 18.53 -19.40 5.93
CA ASN A 243 18.58 -18.46 7.05
C ASN A 243 18.56 -16.99 6.57
N VAL A 244 17.58 -16.67 5.74
CA VAL A 244 17.32 -15.35 5.15
C VAL A 244 16.01 -14.84 5.73
N LEU A 245 15.95 -13.56 6.08
CA LEU A 245 14.69 -12.94 6.52
C LEU A 245 13.77 -12.70 5.32
N MET A 246 12.51 -13.10 5.46
CA MET A 246 11.41 -12.74 4.57
C MET A 246 10.70 -11.49 5.09
N ILE A 247 10.73 -10.42 4.31
CA ILE A 247 9.98 -9.18 4.52
C ILE A 247 8.77 -9.20 3.57
N ALA A 248 7.57 -9.19 4.13
CA ALA A 248 6.34 -8.98 3.36
C ALA A 248 5.87 -7.54 3.51
N ASP A 249 5.79 -6.83 2.40
CA ASP A 249 5.18 -5.52 2.34
C ASP A 249 3.69 -5.69 1.97
N GLU A 250 2.88 -5.66 3.01
CA GLU A 250 1.42 -5.83 3.00
C GLU A 250 0.73 -4.46 3.09
N ILE A 251 1.44 -3.37 2.71
CA ILE A 251 0.90 -2.01 2.77
C ILE A 251 -0.36 -1.88 1.90
N GLN A 252 -0.39 -2.54 0.74
CA GLN A 252 -1.53 -2.52 -0.18
C GLN A 252 -2.41 -3.76 -0.10
N SER A 253 -1.80 -4.94 0.03
CA SER A 253 -2.47 -6.24 -0.08
C SER A 253 -3.08 -6.75 1.23
N GLY A 254 -2.58 -6.26 2.37
CA GLY A 254 -3.06 -6.63 3.68
C GLY A 254 -4.31 -5.86 4.10
N LEU A 255 -4.70 -6.04 5.36
CA LEU A 255 -5.85 -5.42 6.00
C LEU A 255 -7.14 -5.73 5.24
N ALA A 256 -7.38 -7.03 5.05
CA ALA A 256 -8.54 -7.63 4.41
C ALA A 256 -8.68 -7.35 2.90
N ARG A 257 -7.82 -6.52 2.29
CA ARG A 257 -7.92 -6.16 0.87
C ARG A 257 -8.00 -7.38 -0.06
N SER A 258 -7.21 -8.40 0.23
CA SER A 258 -7.14 -9.63 -0.57
C SER A 258 -8.14 -10.72 -0.14
N GLY A 259 -9.09 -10.43 0.76
CA GLY A 259 -10.00 -11.43 1.36
C GLY A 259 -9.48 -12.06 2.65
N ARG A 260 -8.19 -11.87 2.97
CA ARG A 260 -7.56 -12.25 4.24
C ARG A 260 -6.91 -11.05 4.92
N MET A 261 -6.71 -11.12 6.22
CA MET A 261 -6.03 -10.07 6.99
C MET A 261 -4.66 -9.75 6.45
N LEU A 262 -3.87 -10.74 6.04
CA LEU A 262 -2.67 -10.58 5.22
C LEU A 262 -2.82 -11.41 3.94
N ALA A 263 -2.29 -10.94 2.81
CA ALA A 263 -2.25 -11.77 1.61
C ALA A 263 -1.40 -13.04 1.82
N CYS A 264 -0.39 -12.98 2.70
CA CYS A 264 0.39 -14.16 3.10
C CYS A 264 -0.44 -15.27 3.76
N ASP A 265 -1.59 -14.95 4.35
CA ASP A 265 -2.44 -15.94 5.02
C ASP A 265 -3.11 -16.91 4.03
N TRP A 266 -3.21 -16.55 2.74
CA TRP A 266 -3.71 -17.44 1.69
C TRP A 266 -2.87 -18.70 1.51
N GLU A 267 -1.57 -18.63 1.82
CA GLU A 267 -0.64 -19.77 1.73
C GLU A 267 -0.10 -20.19 3.11
N GLU A 268 -0.76 -19.75 4.20
CA GLU A 268 -0.35 -19.99 5.58
C GLU A 268 1.11 -19.57 5.86
N VAL A 269 1.56 -18.48 5.21
CA VAL A 269 2.92 -17.97 5.35
C VAL A 269 2.97 -16.92 6.43
N ARG A 270 3.88 -17.09 7.39
CA ARG A 270 4.26 -16.05 8.35
C ARG A 270 5.62 -15.44 7.95
N PRO A 271 5.66 -14.19 7.46
CA PRO A 271 6.90 -13.46 7.21
C PRO A 271 7.68 -13.21 8.50
N ASP A 272 9.00 -12.99 8.40
CA ASP A 272 9.81 -12.59 9.57
C ASP A 272 9.57 -11.12 9.95
N ILE A 273 9.30 -10.29 8.94
CA ILE A 273 8.91 -8.89 9.08
C ILE A 273 7.69 -8.64 8.18
N VAL A 274 6.65 -8.02 8.70
CA VAL A 274 5.51 -7.54 7.90
C VAL A 274 5.38 -6.02 8.00
N ILE A 275 5.07 -5.38 6.87
CA ILE A 275 4.87 -3.93 6.78
C ILE A 275 3.42 -3.65 6.45
N LEU A 276 2.77 -2.85 7.28
CA LEU A 276 1.39 -2.39 7.11
C LEU A 276 1.36 -0.88 6.88
N GLY A 277 0.35 -0.39 6.18
CA GLY A 277 0.15 1.03 5.92
C GLY A 277 -1.23 1.30 5.35
N LYS A 278 -1.40 2.39 4.60
CA LYS A 278 -2.63 2.72 3.86
C LYS A 278 -3.90 2.56 4.72
N ALA A 279 -4.65 1.48 4.52
CA ALA A 279 -5.87 1.16 5.26
C ALA A 279 -5.69 1.07 6.79
N LEU A 280 -4.45 0.93 7.29
CA LEU A 280 -4.13 0.98 8.72
C LEU A 280 -4.60 2.30 9.35
N GLY A 281 -4.50 3.39 8.59
CA GLY A 281 -4.95 4.72 9.01
C GLY A 281 -6.40 5.02 8.64
N GLY A 282 -7.14 4.08 8.06
CA GLY A 282 -8.53 4.26 7.64
C GLY A 282 -8.76 5.40 6.65
N GLY A 283 -7.72 5.79 5.89
CA GLY A 283 -7.78 6.95 5.00
C GLY A 283 -7.81 8.32 5.69
N VAL A 284 -7.74 8.38 7.03
CA VAL A 284 -7.86 9.65 7.79
C VAL A 284 -6.52 10.23 8.24
N ILE A 285 -5.52 9.37 8.47
CA ILE A 285 -4.20 9.75 8.94
C ILE A 285 -3.13 8.87 8.31
N PRO A 286 -1.95 9.42 7.97
CA PRO A 286 -0.82 8.61 7.55
C PRO A 286 -0.25 7.86 8.75
N VAL A 287 -0.36 6.53 8.70
CA VAL A 287 0.31 5.61 9.61
C VAL A 287 0.77 4.38 8.84
N SER A 288 1.91 3.84 9.25
CA SER A 288 2.39 2.52 8.88
C SER A 288 2.85 1.77 10.13
N ALA A 289 3.07 0.47 10.01
CA ALA A 289 3.59 -0.36 11.09
C ALA A 289 4.50 -1.45 10.53
N VAL A 290 5.62 -1.67 11.20
CA VAL A 290 6.51 -2.80 10.94
C VAL A 290 6.38 -3.75 12.12
N LEU A 291 5.95 -4.98 11.89
CA LEU A 291 5.88 -6.01 12.92
C LEU A 291 6.96 -7.06 12.70
N ALA A 292 7.58 -7.50 13.78
CA ALA A 292 8.58 -8.57 13.80
C ALA A 292 8.72 -9.15 15.21
N ASP A 293 9.35 -10.32 15.31
CA ASP A 293 9.66 -10.93 16.61
C ASP A 293 10.82 -10.22 17.32
N LYS A 294 10.93 -10.43 18.64
CA LYS A 294 11.93 -9.76 19.49
C LYS A 294 13.36 -9.92 19.00
N ASP A 295 13.72 -11.08 18.46
CA ASP A 295 15.08 -11.34 17.96
C ASP A 295 15.49 -10.37 16.85
N ILE A 296 14.54 -9.92 16.04
CA ILE A 296 14.73 -8.96 14.94
C ILE A 296 14.49 -7.54 15.43
N MET A 297 13.36 -7.28 16.09
CA MET A 297 12.96 -5.91 16.47
C MET A 297 13.94 -5.26 17.45
N LEU A 298 14.45 -6.04 18.42
CA LEU A 298 15.37 -5.55 19.45
C LEU A 298 16.81 -5.38 18.99
N CYS A 299 17.12 -5.70 17.72
CA CYS A 299 18.37 -5.23 17.12
C CYS A 299 18.42 -3.70 17.17
N ILE A 300 17.35 -2.98 16.83
CA ILE A 300 17.35 -1.51 16.92
C ILE A 300 17.38 -1.06 18.38
N HIS A 301 18.41 -0.30 18.76
CA HIS A 301 18.59 0.25 20.10
C HIS A 301 18.13 1.72 20.20
N PRO A 302 17.90 2.22 21.42
CA PRO A 302 17.57 3.64 21.64
C PRO A 302 18.58 4.57 20.96
N GLY A 303 18.08 5.49 20.12
CA GLY A 303 18.88 6.48 19.38
C GLY A 303 19.27 6.07 17.95
N GLU A 304 19.12 4.80 17.56
CA GLU A 304 19.52 4.32 16.22
C GLU A 304 18.41 4.42 15.16
N HIS A 305 17.18 4.56 15.63
CA HIS A 305 15.99 4.75 14.79
C HIS A 305 14.98 5.61 15.54
N GLY A 306 14.20 6.39 14.80
CA GLY A 306 13.18 7.23 15.39
C GLY A 306 12.49 8.07 14.34
N ARG A 307 11.42 8.74 14.78
CA ARG A 307 10.73 9.78 14.01
C ARG A 307 10.06 10.77 14.96
N VAL A 308 9.91 12.01 14.51
CA VAL A 308 9.30 13.09 15.31
C VAL A 308 7.78 12.90 15.41
N LYS A 309 7.11 12.44 14.34
CA LYS A 309 5.63 12.30 14.27
C LYS A 309 5.10 10.91 14.59
N GLY A 310 5.99 10.01 15.01
CA GLY A 310 5.79 8.91 15.97
C GLY A 310 4.37 8.63 16.44
N ASP A 311 3.95 9.53 17.29
CA ASP A 311 2.79 9.36 18.14
C ASP A 311 1.51 9.97 17.56
N GLN A 312 1.43 10.16 16.23
CA GLN A 312 0.12 10.22 15.57
C GLN A 312 -0.69 8.94 15.81
N ILE A 313 -0.09 7.88 16.37
CA ILE A 313 -0.76 6.69 16.93
C ILE A 313 -1.81 7.02 17.97
N ASN A 314 -1.72 8.18 18.63
CA ASN A 314 -2.83 8.68 19.41
C ASN A 314 -4.12 8.66 18.57
N ARG A 315 -4.06 9.01 17.28
CA ARG A 315 -5.20 9.10 16.35
C ARG A 315 -5.67 7.77 15.72
N VAL A 316 -4.88 6.68 15.80
CA VAL A 316 -5.18 5.39 15.12
C VAL A 316 -5.94 4.42 16.04
N ASN A 317 -6.13 4.76 17.31
CA ASN A 317 -6.47 3.80 18.36
C ASN A 317 -7.89 3.19 18.34
N GLN A 318 -8.67 3.36 17.27
CA GLN A 318 -9.95 2.65 17.13
C GLN A 318 -10.29 2.22 15.70
N VAL A 319 -9.33 2.20 14.76
CA VAL A 319 -9.57 1.51 13.47
C VAL A 319 -9.70 0.00 13.69
N TYR A 320 -9.02 -0.54 14.72
CA TYR A 320 -9.00 -1.97 15.07
C TYR A 320 -9.46 -2.27 16.52
N GLY A 321 -10.31 -1.41 17.07
CA GLY A 321 -11.13 -1.74 18.24
C GLY A 321 -10.57 -1.41 19.63
N ARG A 322 -11.37 -0.64 20.37
CA ARG A 322 -11.66 -0.92 21.78
C ARG A 322 -13.18 -0.99 21.90
N CYS A 323 -13.75 -2.09 21.40
CA CYS A 323 -15.04 -2.57 21.89
C CYS A 323 -14.74 -3.33 23.19
N ASP A 324 -15.61 -3.27 24.18
CA ASP A 324 -15.48 -4.03 25.43
C ASP A 324 -15.72 -5.56 25.21
N GLY A 325 -15.20 -6.12 24.12
CA GLY A 325 -15.36 -7.50 23.65
C GLY A 325 -14.13 -7.99 22.84
N PRO A 326 -14.03 -9.31 22.56
CA PRO A 326 -12.85 -9.92 21.97
C PRO A 326 -12.54 -9.39 20.54
N CYS A 327 -11.27 -9.10 20.25
CA CYS A 327 -10.81 -8.53 18.98
C CYS A 327 -10.99 -9.41 17.72
N GLY A 328 -11.51 -10.63 17.86
CA GLY A 328 -11.65 -11.59 16.76
C GLY A 328 -12.85 -11.35 15.86
N ASP A 329 -13.95 -10.81 16.40
CA ASP A 329 -15.25 -10.79 15.70
C ASP A 329 -15.27 -9.78 14.53
N ASP A 330 -14.66 -8.60 14.69
CA ASP A 330 -14.63 -7.53 13.66
C ASP A 330 -13.72 -7.89 12.47
N ALA A 331 -12.66 -8.69 12.70
CA ALA A 331 -11.73 -9.12 11.64
C ALA A 331 -12.34 -10.23 10.79
N GLU A 332 -12.99 -11.22 11.42
CA GLU A 332 -13.77 -12.23 10.70
C GLU A 332 -14.93 -11.62 9.92
N GLU A 333 -15.59 -10.58 10.44
CA GLU A 333 -16.65 -9.86 9.74
C GLU A 333 -16.12 -9.14 8.48
N ALA A 334 -15.00 -8.42 8.60
CA ALA A 334 -14.38 -7.74 7.45
C ALA A 334 -13.88 -8.71 6.36
N GLU A 335 -13.30 -9.85 6.74
CA GLU A 335 -12.92 -10.91 5.79
C GLU A 335 -14.15 -11.50 5.11
N ARG A 336 -15.22 -11.81 5.86
CA ARG A 336 -16.48 -12.35 5.29
C ARG A 336 -17.16 -11.38 4.33
N GLU A 337 -17.21 -10.10 4.66
CA GLU A 337 -17.79 -9.08 3.78
C GLU A 337 -17.00 -8.96 2.46
N LEU A 338 -15.66 -8.98 2.53
CA LEU A 338 -14.82 -8.85 1.34
C LEU A 338 -14.73 -10.13 0.52
N ASP A 339 -14.75 -11.32 1.13
CA ASP A 339 -14.89 -12.60 0.41
C ASP A 339 -16.26 -12.67 -0.30
N GLY A 340 -17.33 -12.21 0.35
CA GLY A 340 -18.66 -12.11 -0.24
C GLY A 340 -18.70 -11.15 -1.43
N ILE A 341 -18.10 -9.97 -1.30
CA ILE A 341 -18.04 -8.98 -2.39
C ILE A 341 -17.10 -9.46 -3.51
N GLY A 342 -15.94 -10.02 -3.17
CA GLY A 342 -14.95 -10.53 -4.10
C GLY A 342 -15.50 -11.67 -4.96
N SER A 343 -16.18 -12.63 -4.33
CA SER A 343 -16.84 -13.73 -5.06
C SER A 343 -17.98 -13.25 -5.97
N VAL A 344 -18.72 -12.21 -5.58
CA VAL A 344 -19.71 -11.56 -6.47
C VAL A 344 -19.01 -10.96 -7.69
N TYR A 345 -17.93 -10.20 -7.52
CA TYR A 345 -17.20 -9.64 -8.67
C TYR A 345 -16.48 -10.69 -9.52
N GLU A 346 -15.86 -11.72 -8.93
CA GLU A 346 -15.17 -12.77 -9.69
C GLU A 346 -16.14 -13.62 -10.51
N ASN A 347 -17.33 -13.92 -9.97
CA ASN A 347 -18.35 -14.68 -10.69
C ASN A 347 -19.16 -13.81 -11.67
N ASP A 348 -19.41 -12.54 -11.36
CA ASP A 348 -20.22 -11.63 -12.20
C ASP A 348 -19.44 -11.01 -13.36
N VAL A 349 -18.11 -10.90 -13.27
CA VAL A 349 -17.26 -10.45 -14.41
C VAL A 349 -17.23 -11.49 -15.53
N VAL A 350 -17.61 -12.75 -15.26
CA VAL A 350 -17.75 -13.82 -16.28
C VAL A 350 -19.16 -13.87 -16.90
N PHE A 351 -20.16 -13.19 -16.34
CA PHE A 351 -21.58 -13.36 -16.72
C PHE A 351 -22.36 -12.06 -17.01
N LEU A 352 -21.68 -10.98 -17.38
CA LEU A 352 -22.33 -9.78 -17.91
C LEU A 352 -22.70 -9.93 -19.39
N ASP A 353 -23.57 -10.90 -19.70
CA ASP A 353 -24.41 -10.88 -20.91
C ASP A 353 -25.78 -11.50 -20.59
N ALA A 354 -26.81 -10.63 -20.49
CA ALA A 354 -28.24 -10.92 -20.64
C ALA A 354 -29.25 -11.06 -19.45
N GLN A 355 -28.95 -10.83 -18.16
CA GLN A 355 -30.01 -11.01 -17.10
C GLN A 355 -30.21 -9.90 -16.05
N LEU A 356 -29.64 -8.70 -16.25
CA LEU A 356 -29.70 -7.60 -15.27
C LEU A 356 -30.93 -6.67 -15.38
N GLU A 357 -32.00 -7.06 -16.08
CA GLU A 357 -33.26 -6.28 -16.11
C GLU A 357 -34.34 -6.73 -15.12
N GLN A 358 -34.19 -7.88 -14.44
CA GLN A 358 -35.29 -8.44 -13.62
C GLN A 358 -35.09 -8.41 -12.10
N CYS A 359 -33.85 -8.44 -11.59
CA CYS A 359 -33.61 -8.51 -10.13
C CYS A 359 -33.74 -7.18 -9.37
N VAL A 360 -33.73 -6.02 -10.05
CA VAL A 360 -33.81 -4.70 -9.38
C VAL A 360 -35.25 -4.31 -9.00
N ARG A 361 -36.28 -5.11 -9.37
CA ARG A 361 -37.68 -4.77 -9.06
C ARG A 361 -38.22 -5.32 -7.73
N GLU A 362 -37.58 -6.29 -7.09
CA GLU A 362 -38.24 -7.03 -6.00
C GLU A 362 -37.63 -6.87 -4.59
N PHE A 363 -36.45 -6.28 -4.44
CA PHE A 363 -35.82 -6.09 -3.11
C PHE A 363 -36.14 -4.74 -2.43
N GLY A 364 -37.23 -4.10 -2.81
CA GLY A 364 -37.59 -2.73 -2.40
C GLY A 364 -38.74 -2.57 -1.41
N ASN A 365 -39.42 -3.63 -0.95
CA ASN A 365 -40.58 -3.49 -0.06
C ASN A 365 -40.42 -4.28 1.24
N GLY A 366 -39.85 -3.62 2.24
CA GLY A 366 -39.77 -4.14 3.59
C GLY A 366 -41.15 -4.34 4.23
N ARG A 367 -41.27 -5.43 5.00
CA ARG A 367 -42.17 -5.60 6.14
C ARG A 367 -41.69 -6.80 6.97
N PHE A 368 -41.24 -6.52 8.19
CA PHE A 368 -41.18 -7.51 9.26
C PHE A 368 -42.56 -7.58 9.90
N GLU A 369 -43.21 -8.75 9.85
CA GLU A 369 -44.20 -9.15 10.85
C GLU A 369 -43.89 -10.60 11.26
N LEU A 370 -43.66 -10.77 12.56
CA LEU A 370 -43.70 -12.05 13.25
C LEU A 370 -45.16 -12.47 13.40
N THR A 371 -45.51 -13.70 13.06
CA THR A 371 -46.52 -14.48 13.79
C THR A 371 -46.37 -15.97 13.51
N GLU A 372 -46.65 -16.73 14.56
CA GLU A 372 -46.52 -18.18 14.71
C GLU A 372 -47.46 -18.98 13.79
N GLY A 373 -47.07 -20.23 13.51
CA GLY A 373 -47.86 -21.25 12.82
C GLY A 373 -47.01 -22.44 12.42
#